data_AF-A0A927ZDI7-F1
#
_entry.id   AF-A0A927ZDI7-F1
#
_cell.length_a   1.000
_cell.length_b   1.000
_cell.length_c   1.000
_cell.angle_alpha   90.00
_cell.angle_beta   90.00
_cell.angle_gamma   90.00
#
_symmetry.space_group_name_H-M   'P 1'
#
loop_
_entity.id
_entity.type
_entity.pdbx_description
1 polymer ?
#
loop_
_entity_poly.entity_id
_entity_poly.type
_entity_poly.pdbx_seq_one_letter_code
_entity_poly.pdbx_strand_id
1 'polypeptide(L)'
;MNSKIITNKKGSYIVEAAVTLPVFLIAVIVMSSVILMYSCIEDCNFIAANELRRGAAEAAFADTSMAVPYRIRKEIEEKHSQVSSLVLRDAGFRTKRWGVDELLIVDYSLRLKTNNPLGINASADYDLSLVTRAYVGRTRNGPNMTAEQFAADGSEPVYVFPKRGEKYHSEGCEFLNAASTSTALNESIKKKYKSCPLCHSSKAKNGDLIYYFPAAGEDYHLPGCPSLQRNYIEIDKSVAIERGYTPCGKCGG
;
A
#
# COMPACT_ATOMS: atom_id res chain seq x y z
N MET A 1 -13.15 20.07 -85.65
CA MET A 1 -12.27 20.49 -84.54
C MET A 1 -12.64 19.66 -83.31
N ASN A 2 -11.82 18.67 -82.95
CA ASN A 2 -12.08 17.83 -81.77
C ASN A 2 -11.61 18.57 -80.51
N SER A 3 -12.55 19.11 -79.74
CA SER A 3 -12.25 19.61 -78.39
C SER A 3 -11.94 18.42 -77.49
N LYS A 4 -10.67 18.24 -77.12
CA LYS A 4 -10.30 17.32 -76.05
C LYS A 4 -10.92 17.84 -74.75
N ILE A 5 -12.01 17.21 -74.30
CA ILE A 5 -12.55 17.42 -72.96
C ILE A 5 -11.51 16.84 -71.99
N ILE A 6 -10.84 17.72 -71.26
CA ILE A 6 -9.87 17.34 -70.23
C ILE A 6 -10.68 16.79 -69.04
N THR A 7 -10.93 15.48 -69.03
CA THR A 7 -11.52 14.79 -67.87
C THR A 7 -10.42 14.52 -66.84
N ASN A 8 -9.96 15.57 -66.15
CA ASN A 8 -9.09 15.39 -64.99
C ASN A 8 -9.97 15.03 -63.78
N LYS A 9 -10.03 13.74 -63.44
CA LYS A 9 -10.77 13.23 -62.26
C LYS A 9 -10.00 13.41 -60.93
N LYS A 10 -8.82 14.04 -60.95
CA LYS A 10 -8.03 14.27 -59.73
C LYS A 10 -8.46 15.60 -59.11
N GLY A 11 -8.90 15.54 -57.85
CA GLY A 11 -9.23 16.72 -57.05
C GLY A 11 -8.03 17.65 -56.91
N SER A 12 -8.30 18.94 -56.71
CA SER A 12 -7.25 19.92 -56.44
C SER A 12 -6.79 19.75 -54.99
N TYR A 13 -5.53 19.40 -54.78
CA TYR A 13 -4.91 19.31 -53.45
C TYR A 13 -5.08 20.60 -52.64
N ILE A 14 -5.11 21.76 -53.29
CA ILE A 14 -5.31 23.05 -52.63
C ILE A 14 -6.73 23.14 -52.05
N VAL A 15 -7.74 22.67 -52.79
CA VAL A 15 -9.14 22.70 -52.36
C VAL A 15 -9.36 21.70 -51.22
N GLU A 16 -8.80 20.50 -51.33
CA GLU A 16 -8.87 19.49 -50.27
C GLU A 16 -8.16 19.97 -48.99
N ALA A 17 -6.97 20.57 -49.11
CA ALA A 17 -6.25 21.15 -47.98
C ALA A 17 -6.99 22.34 -47.35
N ALA A 18 -7.60 23.22 -48.15
CA ALA A 18 -8.36 24.37 -47.67
C ALA A 18 -9.59 23.97 -46.83
N VAL A 19 -10.18 22.79 -47.11
CA VAL A 19 -11.32 22.26 -46.34
C VAL A 19 -10.84 21.43 -45.14
N THR A 20 -9.81 20.61 -45.29
CA THR A 20 -9.38 19.66 -44.25
C THR A 20 -8.53 20.30 -43.15
N LEU A 21 -7.65 21.25 -43.48
CA LEU A 21 -6.73 21.86 -42.52
C LEU A 21 -7.46 22.61 -41.39
N PRO A 22 -8.49 23.45 -41.64
CA PRO A 22 -9.21 24.14 -40.57
C PRO A 22 -9.90 23.16 -39.61
N VAL A 23 -10.52 22.11 -40.14
CA VAL A 23 -11.18 21.07 -39.33
C VAL A 23 -10.16 20.35 -38.45
N PHE A 24 -9.00 20.00 -39.02
CA PHE A 24 -7.91 19.39 -38.28
C PHE A 24 -7.37 20.31 -37.16
N LEU A 25 -7.16 21.61 -37.45
CA LEU A 25 -6.70 22.57 -36.44
C LEU A 25 -7.70 22.75 -35.31
N ILE A 26 -9.00 22.82 -35.61
CA ILE A 26 -10.06 22.87 -34.59
C ILE A 26 -10.00 21.60 -33.72
N ALA A 27 -9.86 20.42 -34.33
CA ALA A 27 -9.75 19.16 -33.59
C ALA A 27 -8.53 19.15 -32.65
N VAL A 28 -7.36 19.60 -33.12
CA VAL A 28 -6.15 19.70 -32.30
C VAL A 28 -6.33 20.67 -31.14
N ILE A 29 -6.96 21.84 -31.37
CA ILE A 29 -7.21 22.83 -30.32
C ILE A 29 -8.19 22.29 -29.26
N VAL A 30 -9.25 21.60 -29.69
CA VAL A 30 -10.22 20.97 -28.78
C VAL A 30 -9.53 19.88 -27.96
N MET A 31 -8.74 19.00 -28.59
CA MET A 31 -8.00 17.95 -27.87
C MET A 31 -7.03 18.53 -26.85
N SER A 32 -6.27 19.57 -27.20
CA SER A 32 -5.38 20.26 -26.27
C SER A 32 -6.14 20.88 -25.09
N SER A 33 -7.34 21.43 -25.33
CA SER A 33 -8.19 21.98 -24.27
C SER A 33 -8.64 20.89 -23.29
N VAL A 34 -8.99 19.70 -23.81
CA VAL A 34 -9.36 18.54 -22.98
C VAL A 34 -8.17 18.06 -22.14
N ILE A 35 -6.97 17.97 -22.72
CA ILE A 35 -5.75 17.57 -22.00
C ILE A 35 -5.45 18.52 -20.85
N LEU A 36 -5.58 19.84 -21.07
CA LEU A 36 -5.39 20.84 -20.03
C LEU A 36 -6.42 20.71 -18.89
N MET A 37 -7.68 20.43 -19.22
CA MET A 37 -8.71 20.16 -18.20
C MET A 37 -8.37 18.92 -17.37
N TYR A 38 -7.97 17.82 -18.01
CA TYR A 38 -7.57 16.60 -17.30
C TYR A 38 -6.36 16.81 -16.40
N SER A 39 -5.35 17.53 -16.86
CA SER A 39 -4.18 17.85 -16.04
C SER A 39 -4.56 18.66 -14.80
N CYS A 40 -5.50 19.59 -14.90
CA CYS A 40 -6.02 20.35 -13.76
C CYS A 40 -6.79 19.45 -12.78
N ILE A 41 -7.63 18.53 -13.29
CA ILE A 41 -8.37 17.57 -12.46
C ILE A 41 -7.41 16.68 -11.67
N GLU A 42 -6.37 16.15 -12.33
CA GLU A 42 -5.38 15.28 -11.71
C GLU A 42 -4.59 16.00 -10.62
N ASP A 43 -4.16 17.24 -10.86
CA ASP A 43 -3.42 18.02 -9.86
C ASP A 43 -4.31 18.42 -8.66
N CYS A 44 -5.58 18.78 -8.90
CA CYS A 44 -6.56 18.99 -7.82
C CYS A 44 -6.74 17.74 -6.95
N ASN A 45 -6.80 16.56 -7.59
CA ASN A 45 -6.90 15.28 -6.90
C ASN A 45 -5.62 14.97 -6.09
N PHE A 46 -4.45 15.31 -6.63
CA PHE A 46 -3.18 15.18 -5.94
C PHE A 46 -3.08 16.08 -4.71
N ILE A 47 -3.48 17.35 -4.83
CA ILE A 47 -3.57 18.30 -3.71
C ILE A 47 -4.48 17.73 -2.61
N ALA A 48 -5.69 17.30 -2.98
CA ALA A 48 -6.64 16.74 -2.03
C ALA A 48 -6.11 15.47 -1.34
N ALA A 49 -5.48 14.56 -2.09
CA ALA A 49 -4.87 13.34 -1.54
C ALA A 49 -3.72 13.65 -0.58
N ASN A 50 -2.87 14.62 -0.92
CA ASN A 50 -1.74 14.99 -0.07
C ASN A 50 -2.20 15.65 1.25
N GLU A 51 -3.21 16.52 1.18
CA GLU A 51 -3.79 17.14 2.38
C GLU A 51 -4.59 16.15 3.23
N LEU A 52 -5.29 15.18 2.62
CA LEU A 52 -5.90 14.06 3.34
C LEU A 52 -4.86 13.18 4.02
N ARG A 53 -3.75 12.87 3.35
CA ARG A 53 -2.64 12.10 3.93
C ARG A 53 -2.01 12.83 5.12
N ARG A 54 -1.80 14.14 5.01
CA ARG A 54 -1.33 14.98 6.11
C ARG A 54 -2.36 15.01 7.25
N GLY A 55 -3.62 15.24 6.92
CA GLY A 55 -4.74 15.22 7.87
C GLY A 55 -4.87 13.89 8.60
N ALA A 56 -4.60 12.77 7.94
CA ALA A 56 -4.61 11.44 8.54
C ALA A 56 -3.52 11.27 9.61
N ALA A 57 -2.33 11.84 9.39
CA ALA A 57 -1.26 11.84 10.39
C ALA A 57 -1.55 12.81 11.56
N GLU A 58 -2.11 13.99 11.25
CA GLU A 58 -2.47 15.01 12.24
C GLU A 58 -3.68 14.59 13.11
N ALA A 59 -4.57 13.74 12.59
CA ALA A 59 -5.79 13.28 13.26
C ALA A 59 -5.55 12.53 14.59
N ALA A 60 -4.33 12.03 14.82
CA ALA A 60 -3.94 11.45 16.10
C ALA A 60 -3.84 12.50 17.22
N PHE A 61 -3.54 13.75 16.86
CA PHE A 61 -3.15 14.81 17.81
C PHE A 61 -4.15 15.97 17.83
N ALA A 62 -4.84 16.23 16.72
CA ALA A 62 -5.75 17.36 16.58
C ALA A 62 -6.97 17.02 15.72
N ASP A 63 -8.05 17.76 15.92
CA ASP A 63 -9.21 17.75 15.03
C ASP A 63 -8.86 18.49 13.73
N THR A 64 -8.90 17.76 12.61
CA THR A 64 -8.58 18.30 11.28
C THR A 64 -9.80 18.51 10.39
N SER A 65 -11.01 18.38 10.95
CA SER A 65 -12.29 18.47 10.23
C SER A 65 -12.46 19.74 9.40
N MET A 66 -12.07 20.91 9.92
CA MET A 66 -12.09 22.18 9.17
C MET A 66 -10.77 22.48 8.45
N ALA A 67 -9.65 22.05 9.03
CA ALA A 67 -8.33 22.41 8.51
C ALA A 67 -8.05 21.78 7.15
N VAL A 68 -8.36 20.50 6.96
CA VAL A 68 -8.10 19.79 5.71
C VAL A 68 -8.91 20.35 4.54
N PRO A 69 -10.26 20.49 4.62
CA PRO A 69 -11.04 21.06 3.52
C PRO A 69 -10.64 22.50 3.19
N TYR A 70 -10.30 23.31 4.20
CA TYR A 70 -9.81 24.68 3.99
C TYR A 70 -8.49 24.71 3.22
N ARG A 71 -7.50 23.89 3.61
CA ARG A 71 -6.19 23.83 2.93
C ARG A 71 -6.34 23.36 1.48
N ILE A 72 -7.16 22.34 1.24
CA ILE A 72 -7.48 21.85 -0.11
C ILE A 72 -8.06 22.98 -0.96
N ARG A 73 -9.11 23.65 -0.47
CA ARG A 73 -9.76 24.73 -1.20
C ARG A 73 -8.79 25.86 -1.52
N LYS A 74 -8.06 26.32 -0.50
CA LYS A 74 -7.10 27.42 -0.63
C LYS A 74 -6.03 27.09 -1.67
N GLU A 75 -5.42 25.91 -1.60
CA GLU A 75 -4.34 25.53 -2.50
C GLU A 75 -4.81 25.37 -3.96
N ILE A 76 -6.01 24.82 -4.18
CA ILE A 76 -6.60 24.71 -5.52
C ILE A 76 -6.91 26.10 -6.10
N GLU A 77 -7.53 26.99 -5.32
CA GLU A 77 -7.86 28.36 -5.74
C GLU A 77 -6.58 29.18 -6.04
N GLU A 78 -5.49 28.95 -5.31
CA GLU A 78 -4.19 29.61 -5.54
C GLU A 78 -3.43 29.08 -6.78
N LYS A 79 -3.49 27.77 -7.06
CA LYS A 79 -2.73 27.14 -8.14
C LYS A 79 -3.43 27.10 -9.49
N HIS A 80 -4.76 27.01 -9.52
CA HIS A 80 -5.51 26.71 -10.75
C HIS A 80 -6.54 27.80 -11.08
N SER A 81 -6.13 28.77 -11.90
CA SER A 81 -7.04 29.80 -12.42
C SER A 81 -8.13 29.26 -13.36
N GLN A 82 -7.98 28.02 -13.87
CA GLN A 82 -9.00 27.36 -14.69
C GLN A 82 -10.19 26.85 -13.86
N VAL A 83 -10.04 26.73 -12.54
CA VAL A 83 -11.12 26.34 -11.63
C VAL A 83 -11.98 27.56 -11.36
N SER A 84 -13.14 27.61 -12.03
CA SER A 84 -14.10 28.70 -11.90
C SER A 84 -15.00 28.57 -10.66
N SER A 85 -15.18 27.35 -10.15
CA SER A 85 -15.93 27.08 -8.93
C SER A 85 -15.44 25.78 -8.29
N LEU A 86 -15.32 25.78 -6.97
CA LEU A 86 -15.05 24.60 -6.15
C LEU A 86 -16.12 24.54 -5.05
N VAL A 87 -16.82 23.41 -4.96
CA VAL A 87 -17.86 23.17 -3.96
C VAL A 87 -17.51 21.90 -3.19
N LEU A 88 -17.22 22.04 -1.90
CA LEU A 88 -17.09 20.91 -0.98
C LEU A 88 -18.51 20.39 -0.64
N ARG A 89 -18.81 19.15 -1.02
CA ARG A 89 -20.09 18.49 -0.78
C ARG A 89 -20.13 17.75 0.55
N ASP A 90 -19.04 17.08 0.89
CA ASP A 90 -18.89 16.33 2.12
C ASP A 90 -17.45 16.45 2.63
N ALA A 91 -17.31 16.55 3.94
CA ALA A 91 -16.03 16.62 4.63
C ALA A 91 -16.17 15.85 5.95
N GLY A 92 -15.92 14.55 5.89
CA GLY A 92 -15.99 13.65 7.04
C GLY A 92 -14.67 13.59 7.80
N PHE A 93 -14.73 13.74 9.12
CA PHE A 93 -13.59 13.50 10.02
C PHE A 93 -13.91 12.32 10.94
N ARG A 94 -13.02 11.32 10.97
CA ARG A 94 -13.11 10.10 11.79
C ARG A 94 -14.48 9.41 11.72
N THR A 95 -15.06 9.39 10.53
CA THR A 95 -16.39 8.83 10.29
C THR A 95 -16.34 7.31 10.13
N LYS A 96 -17.46 6.63 10.36
CA LYS A 96 -17.63 5.21 10.08
C LYS A 96 -18.50 5.03 8.85
N ARG A 97 -17.93 4.51 7.76
CA ARG A 97 -18.65 4.17 6.53
C ARG A 97 -18.14 2.85 5.96
N TRP A 98 -19.00 2.12 5.26
CA TRP A 98 -18.65 0.85 4.61
C TRP A 98 -17.99 -0.19 5.53
N GLY A 99 -18.35 -0.20 6.82
CA GLY A 99 -17.77 -1.10 7.81
C GLY A 99 -16.35 -0.72 8.28
N VAL A 100 -15.78 0.37 7.77
CA VAL A 100 -14.47 0.90 8.18
C VAL A 100 -14.67 2.12 9.07
N ASP A 101 -13.95 2.16 10.18
CA ASP A 101 -13.93 3.29 11.11
C ASP A 101 -12.79 4.26 10.80
N GLU A 102 -12.85 5.42 11.47
CA GLU A 102 -11.77 6.40 11.46
C GLU A 102 -11.47 6.98 10.07
N LEU A 103 -12.50 7.10 9.22
CA LEU A 103 -12.35 7.60 7.86
C LEU A 103 -12.33 9.12 7.81
N LEU A 104 -11.37 9.65 7.05
CA LEU A 104 -11.38 11.00 6.53
C LEU A 104 -11.90 10.97 5.11
N ILE A 105 -12.93 11.77 4.83
CA ILE A 105 -13.64 11.79 3.55
C ILE A 105 -13.70 13.23 3.06
N VAL A 106 -13.38 13.45 1.80
CA VAL A 106 -13.59 14.75 1.15
C VAL A 106 -14.23 14.50 -0.21
N ASP A 107 -15.44 15.01 -0.37
CA ASP A 107 -16.19 15.02 -1.62
C ASP A 107 -16.30 16.46 -2.11
N TYR A 108 -15.96 16.70 -3.37
CA TYR A 108 -16.02 18.03 -3.94
C TYR A 108 -16.32 18.02 -5.44
N SER A 109 -16.93 19.11 -5.88
CA SER A 109 -17.18 19.40 -7.29
C SER A 109 -16.30 20.53 -7.77
N LEU A 110 -15.76 20.36 -8.97
CA LEU A 110 -15.03 21.37 -9.70
C LEU A 110 -15.83 21.77 -10.93
N ARG A 111 -15.91 23.09 -11.18
CA ARG A 111 -16.28 23.62 -12.49
C ARG A 111 -15.06 24.22 -13.14
N LEU A 112 -14.62 23.59 -14.23
CA LEU A 112 -13.50 24.04 -15.03
C LEU A 112 -14.01 24.91 -16.16
N LYS A 113 -13.30 25.99 -16.44
CA LYS A 113 -13.52 26.83 -17.60
C LYS A 113 -12.19 27.10 -18.28
N THR A 114 -12.03 26.59 -19.50
CA THR A 114 -10.84 26.83 -20.30
C THR A 114 -11.17 27.72 -21.48
N ASN A 115 -10.45 28.84 -21.60
CA ASN A 115 -10.48 29.67 -22.79
C ASN A 115 -9.48 29.10 -23.78
N ASN A 116 -9.95 28.64 -24.94
CA ASN A 116 -9.07 28.27 -26.03
C ASN A 116 -8.89 29.43 -27.02
N PRO A 117 -7.86 29.41 -27.87
CA PRO A 117 -7.58 30.50 -28.83
C PRO A 117 -8.73 30.79 -29.82
N LEU A 118 -9.67 29.85 -29.99
CA LEU A 118 -10.83 29.99 -30.85
C LEU A 118 -12.04 30.63 -30.12
N GLY A 119 -11.89 30.96 -28.83
CA GLY A 119 -12.97 31.52 -28.02
C GLY A 119 -14.11 30.53 -27.74
N ILE A 120 -13.89 29.23 -27.97
CA ILE A 120 -14.86 28.20 -27.62
C ILE A 120 -14.82 28.05 -26.11
N ASN A 121 -15.91 28.46 -25.45
CA ASN A 121 -16.09 28.27 -24.02
C ASN A 121 -16.27 26.78 -23.73
N ALA A 122 -15.15 26.10 -23.46
CA ALA A 122 -15.17 24.74 -22.95
C ALA A 122 -15.31 24.81 -21.42
N SER A 123 -16.40 24.25 -20.92
CA SER A 123 -16.65 24.08 -19.50
C SER A 123 -16.91 22.62 -19.18
N ALA A 124 -16.41 22.15 -18.05
CA ALA A 124 -16.63 20.80 -17.55
C ALA A 124 -16.94 20.85 -16.06
N ASP A 125 -17.93 20.08 -15.64
CA ASP A 125 -18.23 19.82 -14.24
C ASP A 125 -17.68 18.44 -13.88
N TYR A 126 -16.96 18.34 -12.77
CA TYR A 126 -16.32 17.12 -12.29
C TYR A 126 -16.59 16.90 -10.81
N ASP A 127 -17.00 15.68 -10.47
CA ASP A 127 -17.21 15.25 -9.09
C ASP A 127 -16.10 14.30 -8.67
N LEU A 128 -15.49 14.59 -7.53
CA LEU A 128 -14.35 13.85 -6.97
C LEU A 128 -14.68 13.45 -5.54
N SER A 129 -14.27 12.24 -5.17
CA SER A 129 -14.40 11.70 -3.82
C SER A 129 -13.09 11.03 -3.44
N LEU A 130 -12.53 11.41 -2.30
CA LEU A 130 -11.37 10.76 -1.73
C LEU A 130 -11.66 10.32 -0.30
N VAL A 131 -11.14 9.14 0.01
CA VAL A 131 -11.26 8.53 1.32
C VAL A 131 -9.88 8.05 1.77
N THR A 132 -9.53 8.35 3.01
CA THR A 132 -8.38 7.75 3.68
C THR A 132 -8.77 7.39 5.12
N ARG A 133 -7.94 6.60 5.79
CA ARG A 133 -8.13 6.29 7.21
C ARG A 133 -7.18 7.13 8.05
N ALA A 134 -7.72 7.80 9.06
CA ALA A 134 -6.95 8.51 10.06
C ALA A 134 -6.00 7.55 10.78
N TYR A 135 -4.79 8.02 11.07
CA TYR A 135 -3.89 7.32 11.94
C TYR A 135 -4.34 7.56 13.38
N VAL A 136 -4.94 6.54 14.00
CA VAL A 136 -5.39 6.60 15.41
C VAL A 136 -4.60 5.65 16.32
N GLY A 137 -3.51 5.08 15.81
CA GLY A 137 -2.79 4.00 16.48
C GLY A 137 -3.62 2.73 16.62
N ARG A 138 -3.28 1.88 17.59
CA ARG A 138 -3.99 0.64 17.92
C ARG A 138 -4.63 0.79 19.29
N THR A 139 -5.94 0.98 19.35
CA THR A 139 -6.70 0.86 20.60
C THR A 139 -6.74 -0.61 20.99
N ARG A 140 -5.95 -1.00 22.00
CA ARG A 140 -6.04 -2.32 22.62
C ARG A 140 -7.18 -2.28 23.64
N ASN A 141 -8.10 -3.24 23.57
CA ASN A 141 -9.07 -3.46 24.64
C ASN A 141 -8.35 -4.17 25.79
N GLY A 142 -7.58 -3.40 26.56
CA GLY A 142 -6.86 -3.84 27.75
C GLY A 142 -6.62 -2.63 28.65
N PRO A 143 -6.39 -2.81 29.96
CA PRO A 143 -6.03 -1.71 30.83
C PRO A 143 -4.81 -0.98 30.26
N ASN A 144 -4.87 0.35 30.19
CA ASN A 144 -3.70 1.15 29.83
C ASN A 144 -2.59 0.85 30.84
N MET A 145 -1.41 0.45 30.37
CA MET A 145 -0.23 0.40 31.23
C MET A 145 0.06 1.81 31.75
N THR A 146 0.18 1.95 33.05
CA THR A 146 0.64 3.18 33.72
C THR A 146 2.10 3.46 33.39
N ALA A 147 2.54 4.72 33.53
CA ALA A 147 3.94 5.08 33.32
C ALA A 147 4.87 4.32 34.28
N GLU A 148 4.40 4.02 35.50
CA GLU A 148 5.11 3.16 36.45
C GLU A 148 5.16 1.71 35.98
N GLN A 149 4.09 1.16 35.38
CA GLN A 149 4.12 -0.19 34.80
C GLN A 149 5.01 -0.28 33.56
N PHE A 150 5.08 0.77 32.74
CA PHE A 150 6.01 0.86 31.61
C PHE A 150 7.47 0.94 32.05
N ALA A 151 7.75 1.62 33.16
CA ALA A 151 9.10 1.73 33.73
C ALA A 151 9.48 0.53 34.63
N ALA A 152 8.49 -0.16 35.21
CA ALA A 152 8.68 -1.32 36.09
C ALA A 152 8.68 -2.66 35.35
N ASP A 153 8.28 -2.70 34.07
CA ASP A 153 8.56 -3.83 33.18
C ASP A 153 10.07 -3.84 32.87
N GLY A 154 10.84 -4.25 33.87
CA GLY A 154 12.00 -5.12 33.66
C GLY A 154 11.49 -6.51 33.25
N SER A 155 10.64 -6.57 32.22
CA SER A 155 10.15 -7.80 31.64
C SER A 155 11.38 -8.56 31.16
N GLU A 156 11.58 -9.74 31.73
CA GLU A 156 12.66 -10.63 31.33
C GLU A 156 12.53 -10.87 29.80
N PRO A 157 13.52 -10.42 29.00
CA PRO A 157 13.43 -10.58 27.56
C PRO A 157 13.55 -12.05 27.21
N VAL A 158 12.62 -12.54 26.39
CA VAL A 158 12.61 -13.92 25.90
C VAL A 158 12.57 -13.93 24.38
N TYR A 159 13.11 -15.00 23.81
CA TYR A 159 13.25 -15.17 22.37
C TYR A 159 12.22 -16.17 21.85
N VAL A 160 11.52 -15.79 20.78
CA VAL A 160 10.52 -16.65 20.12
C VAL A 160 10.79 -16.78 18.63
N PHE A 161 10.36 -17.90 18.04
CA PHE A 161 10.35 -18.08 16.59
C PHE A 161 8.95 -17.74 16.03
N PRO A 162 8.73 -16.57 15.40
CA PRO A 162 7.40 -16.08 15.05
C PRO A 162 6.66 -16.91 13.98
N LYS A 163 7.38 -17.69 13.16
CA LYS A 163 6.77 -18.45 12.04
C LYS A 163 6.30 -19.86 12.42
N ARG A 164 6.82 -20.45 13.50
CA ARG A 164 6.49 -21.83 13.93
C ARG A 164 6.86 -22.15 15.39
N GLY A 165 7.53 -21.25 16.09
CA GLY A 165 7.82 -21.44 17.50
C GLY A 165 6.52 -21.43 18.28
N GLU A 166 6.32 -22.45 19.10
CA GLU A 166 5.25 -22.50 20.11
C GLU A 166 5.81 -22.19 21.50
N LYS A 167 7.14 -22.01 21.57
CA LYS A 167 7.87 -21.85 22.83
C LYS A 167 8.70 -20.59 22.86
N TYR A 168 8.85 -20.02 24.04
CA TYR A 168 9.79 -18.94 24.33
C TYR A 168 11.05 -19.48 25.03
N HIS A 169 12.16 -18.81 24.79
CA HIS A 169 13.51 -19.26 25.13
C HIS A 169 14.31 -18.13 25.80
N SER A 170 15.19 -18.47 26.74
CA SER A 170 16.25 -17.58 27.21
C SER A 170 17.38 -17.40 26.18
N GLU A 171 18.14 -16.31 26.28
CA GLU A 171 19.21 -15.92 25.34
C GLU A 171 20.23 -17.05 25.07
N GLY A 172 20.59 -17.79 26.10
CA GLY A 172 21.58 -18.88 26.04
C GLY A 172 21.04 -20.21 25.52
N CYS A 173 19.80 -20.27 25.02
CA CYS A 173 19.19 -21.55 24.65
C CYS A 173 19.86 -22.18 23.41
N GLU A 174 20.19 -23.48 23.52
CA GLU A 174 20.77 -24.27 22.43
C GLU A 174 19.90 -24.25 21.15
N PHE A 175 18.58 -24.14 21.27
CA PHE A 175 17.68 -24.04 20.11
C PHE A 175 17.91 -22.77 19.29
N LEU A 176 18.38 -21.68 19.90
CA LEU A 176 18.70 -20.43 19.20
C LEU A 176 20.01 -20.59 18.39
N ASN A 177 21.00 -21.29 18.95
CA ASN A 177 22.38 -21.31 18.45
C ASN A 177 22.86 -22.64 17.82
N ALA A 178 22.08 -23.73 17.86
CA ALA A 178 22.47 -25.02 17.27
C ALA A 178 22.86 -24.96 15.76
N ALA A 179 24.03 -25.46 15.39
CA ALA A 179 24.42 -25.48 13.97
C ALA A 179 23.55 -26.44 13.13
N SER A 180 23.22 -26.04 11.89
CA SER A 180 22.62 -26.96 10.91
C SER A 180 23.68 -27.86 10.30
N THR A 181 23.37 -29.14 10.12
CA THR A 181 24.22 -30.09 9.39
C THR A 181 23.52 -30.48 8.09
N SER A 182 24.29 -30.59 7.00
CA SER A 182 23.80 -31.10 5.72
C SER A 182 24.21 -32.55 5.51
N THR A 183 23.32 -33.36 4.92
CA THR A 183 23.62 -34.73 4.49
C THR A 183 22.70 -35.15 3.36
N ALA A 184 22.97 -36.30 2.74
CA ALA A 184 22.05 -36.91 1.79
C ALA A 184 20.93 -37.63 2.54
N LEU A 185 19.69 -37.44 2.13
CA LEU A 185 18.53 -38.07 2.74
C LEU A 185 18.63 -39.59 2.63
N ASN A 186 18.55 -40.28 3.76
CA ASN A 186 18.53 -41.74 3.84
C ASN A 186 17.44 -42.21 4.81
N GLU A 187 17.18 -43.52 4.84
CA GLU A 187 16.16 -44.12 5.71
C GLU A 187 16.43 -43.87 7.20
N SER A 188 17.69 -43.78 7.61
CA SER A 188 18.06 -43.50 9.01
C SER A 188 17.65 -42.09 9.45
N ILE A 189 17.81 -41.09 8.57
CA ILE A 189 17.38 -39.72 8.83
C ILE A 189 15.86 -39.62 8.86
N LYS A 190 15.14 -40.28 7.93
CA LYS A 190 13.66 -40.28 7.90
C LYS A 190 13.04 -40.89 9.16
N LYS A 191 13.71 -41.87 9.78
CA LYS A 191 13.27 -42.46 11.06
C LYS A 191 13.53 -41.55 12.25
N LYS A 192 14.58 -40.73 12.20
CA LYS A 192 15.03 -39.90 13.33
C LYS A 192 14.40 -38.50 13.34
N TYR A 193 14.12 -37.93 12.17
CA TYR A 193 13.59 -36.58 12.00
C TYR A 193 12.33 -36.58 11.15
N LYS A 194 11.35 -35.76 11.51
CA LYS A 194 10.09 -35.59 10.78
C LYS A 194 10.29 -34.67 9.57
N SER A 195 9.39 -34.75 8.60
CA SER A 195 9.40 -33.82 7.46
C SER A 195 8.88 -32.44 7.88
N CYS A 196 9.64 -31.39 7.56
CA CYS A 196 9.20 -30.01 7.76
C CYS A 196 8.01 -29.65 6.83
N PRO A 197 6.87 -29.18 7.38
CA PRO A 197 5.72 -28.76 6.59
C PRO A 197 5.96 -27.43 5.84
N LEU A 198 6.83 -26.55 6.34
CA LEU A 198 7.07 -25.23 5.75
C LEU A 198 7.77 -25.30 4.38
N CYS A 199 8.68 -26.26 4.21
CA CYS A 199 9.34 -26.50 2.93
C CYS A 199 8.81 -27.77 2.24
N HIS A 200 7.74 -28.39 2.76
CA HIS A 200 7.18 -29.64 2.24
C HIS A 200 8.23 -30.72 1.98
N SER A 201 9.17 -30.93 2.91
CA SER A 201 10.30 -31.86 2.73
C SER A 201 9.91 -33.34 2.68
N SER A 202 8.62 -33.66 2.86
CA SER A 202 8.05 -34.99 2.64
C SER A 202 8.17 -35.46 1.18
N LYS A 203 8.32 -34.52 0.22
CA LYS A 203 8.48 -34.82 -1.21
C LYS A 203 9.93 -35.17 -1.60
N ALA A 204 10.89 -35.06 -0.68
CA ALA A 204 12.30 -35.34 -0.94
C ALA A 204 12.56 -36.85 -1.12
N LYS A 205 13.37 -37.19 -2.12
CA LYS A 205 13.79 -38.56 -2.45
C LYS A 205 15.06 -38.94 -1.70
N ASN A 206 15.29 -40.25 -1.53
CA ASN A 206 16.55 -40.74 -0.96
C ASN A 206 17.71 -40.32 -1.87
N GLY A 207 18.76 -39.72 -1.28
CA GLY A 207 19.87 -39.09 -1.99
C GLY A 207 19.79 -37.57 -2.09
N ASP A 208 18.62 -36.95 -1.86
CA ASP A 208 18.48 -35.49 -1.92
C ASP A 208 19.25 -34.80 -0.78
N LEU A 209 19.85 -33.65 -1.05
CA LEU A 209 20.53 -32.84 -0.04
C LEU A 209 19.50 -32.24 0.92
N ILE A 210 19.64 -32.56 2.21
CA ILE A 210 18.77 -32.06 3.28
C ILE A 210 19.59 -31.45 4.41
N TYR A 211 18.94 -30.56 5.16
CA TYR A 211 19.50 -29.90 6.34
C TYR A 211 18.68 -30.28 7.57
N TYR A 212 19.34 -30.52 8.69
CA TYR A 212 18.68 -30.78 9.97
C TYR A 212 19.54 -30.23 11.11
N PHE A 213 18.97 -30.12 12.31
CA PHE A 213 19.68 -29.62 13.49
C PHE A 213 19.90 -30.78 14.47
N PRO A 214 21.10 -31.37 14.55
CA PRO A 214 21.33 -32.58 15.35
C PRO A 214 21.05 -32.40 16.85
N ALA A 215 21.29 -31.20 17.37
CA ALA A 215 21.21 -30.91 18.80
C ALA A 215 19.81 -30.45 19.25
N ALA A 216 19.01 -29.90 18.33
CA ALA A 216 17.83 -29.13 18.69
C ALA A 216 16.69 -29.17 17.64
N GLY A 217 16.81 -29.94 16.57
CA GLY A 217 15.77 -30.04 15.53
C GLY A 217 15.03 -31.35 15.59
N GLU A 218 13.71 -31.30 15.44
CA GLU A 218 12.89 -32.49 15.23
C GLU A 218 12.67 -32.80 13.75
N ASP A 219 12.92 -31.83 12.89
CA ASP A 219 12.58 -31.89 11.47
C ASP A 219 13.81 -31.77 10.57
N TYR A 220 13.70 -32.35 9.37
CA TYR A 220 14.63 -32.10 8.27
C TYR A 220 14.01 -31.18 7.20
N HIS A 221 14.88 -30.40 6.56
CA HIS A 221 14.55 -29.26 5.72
C HIS A 221 15.22 -29.39 4.35
N LEU A 222 14.57 -28.83 3.33
CA LEU A 222 15.17 -28.63 2.02
C LEU A 222 16.01 -27.34 1.99
N PRO A 223 16.97 -27.23 1.04
CA PRO A 223 17.70 -25.98 0.82
C PRO A 223 16.73 -24.80 0.64
N GLY A 224 17.01 -23.67 1.29
CA GLY A 224 16.18 -22.46 1.19
C GLY A 224 14.95 -22.40 2.11
N CYS A 225 14.77 -23.36 3.03
CA CYS A 225 13.69 -23.30 4.02
C CYS A 225 13.83 -22.07 4.95
N PRO A 226 12.78 -21.27 5.18
CA PRO A 226 12.82 -20.12 6.10
C PRO A 226 13.22 -20.48 7.54
N SER A 227 12.99 -21.72 7.98
CA SER A 227 13.42 -22.19 9.31
C SER A 227 14.95 -22.32 9.43
N LEU A 228 15.67 -22.47 8.32
CA LEU A 228 17.14 -22.52 8.34
C LEU A 228 17.77 -21.15 8.62
N GLN A 229 17.04 -20.06 8.34
CA GLN A 229 17.51 -18.69 8.60
C GLN A 229 17.40 -18.28 10.08
N ARG A 230 16.67 -19.06 10.89
CA ARG A 230 16.54 -18.85 12.35
C ARG A 230 16.23 -17.41 12.76
N ASN A 231 15.25 -16.82 12.09
CA ASN A 231 14.70 -15.52 12.47
C ASN A 231 13.92 -15.68 13.77
N TYR A 232 14.59 -15.59 14.92
CA TYR A 232 13.95 -15.37 16.21
C TYR A 232 13.86 -13.86 16.48
N ILE A 233 12.91 -13.48 17.32
CA ILE A 233 12.74 -12.10 17.78
C ILE A 233 12.73 -12.09 19.30
N GLU A 234 13.26 -11.02 19.87
CA GLU A 234 13.16 -10.71 21.29
C GLU A 234 11.79 -10.08 21.56
N ILE A 235 11.09 -10.60 22.57
CA ILE A 235 9.83 -10.07 23.08
C ILE A 235 9.79 -10.19 24.59
N ASP A 236 8.93 -9.42 25.24
CA ASP A 236 8.70 -9.54 26.67
C ASP A 236 8.04 -10.88 27.03
N LYS A 237 8.47 -11.50 28.13
CA LYS A 237 7.88 -12.76 28.64
C LYS A 237 6.37 -12.68 28.85
N SER A 238 5.89 -11.55 29.37
CA SER A 238 4.45 -11.27 29.52
C SER A 238 3.71 -11.31 28.18
N VAL A 239 4.27 -10.68 27.16
CA VAL A 239 3.75 -10.65 25.79
C VAL A 239 3.83 -12.04 25.13
N ALA A 240 4.88 -12.82 25.42
CA ALA A 240 5.00 -14.20 24.94
C ALA A 240 3.86 -15.07 25.48
N ILE A 241 3.59 -15.00 26.79
CA ILE A 241 2.51 -15.75 27.43
C ILE A 241 1.13 -15.30 26.90
N GLU A 242 0.90 -14.00 26.75
CA GLU A 242 -0.34 -13.45 26.19
C GLU A 242 -0.59 -13.96 24.76
N ARG A 243 0.47 -14.11 23.95
CA ARG A 243 0.40 -14.66 22.59
C ARG A 243 0.28 -16.19 22.55
N GLY A 244 0.24 -16.85 23.71
CA GLY A 244 0.08 -18.31 23.84
C GLY A 244 1.36 -19.12 23.69
N TYR A 245 2.54 -18.49 23.79
CA TYR A 245 3.80 -19.23 23.83
C TYR A 245 3.98 -19.93 25.18
N THR A 246 4.54 -21.13 25.15
CA THR A 246 4.83 -21.94 26.34
C THR A 246 6.33 -21.95 26.67
N PRO A 247 6.75 -22.18 27.92
CA PRO A 247 8.16 -22.23 28.26
C PRO A 247 8.89 -23.36 27.52
N CYS A 248 10.12 -23.10 27.08
CA CYS A 248 10.96 -24.14 26.51
C CYS A 248 11.29 -25.22 27.56
N GLY A 249 11.02 -26.48 27.24
CA GLY A 249 11.33 -27.60 28.16
C GLY A 249 12.83 -27.83 28.43
N LYS A 250 13.74 -27.26 27.63
CA LYS A 250 15.19 -27.36 27.88
C LYS A 250 15.73 -26.19 28.71
N CYS A 251 15.33 -24.95 28.41
CA CYS A 251 15.89 -23.77 29.10
C CYS A 251 14.93 -23.11 30.11
N GLY A 252 13.69 -23.61 30.25
CA GLY A 252 12.69 -23.04 31.16
C GLY A 252 12.03 -21.76 30.64
N GLY A 253 12.63 -21.09 29.67
CA GLY A 253 12.14 -19.86 29.06
C GLY A 253 12.59 -18.63 29.82
#